data_AF-X1THT3-F1
#
_entry.id   AF-X1THT3-F1
#
_cell.length_a   1.000
_cell.length_b   1.000
_cell.length_c   1.000
_cell.angle_alpha   90.00
_cell.angle_beta   90.00
_cell.angle_gamma   90.00
#
_symmetry.space_group_name_H-M   'P 1'
#
loop_
_entity.id
_entity.type
_entity.pdbx_description
1 polymer ?
#
loop_
_entity_poly.entity_id
_entity_poly.type
_entity_poly.pdbx_seq_one_letter_code
_entity_poly.pdbx_strand_id
1 'polypeptide(L)'
;EKHNSLGQWLEERLQREHLSGRQAAARIGLSHATIADIRKGGRPSPETIRKLAQGFGGDDKQGLAVEDRLLVLAGYRTERPEGELSESMAELMDRIRKFDEPQLKIMTRFADFLIEIS
;
A
#
# COMPACT_ATOMS: atom_id res chain seq x y z
N GLU A 1 -10.18 -19.29 -1.14
CA GLU A 1 -9.76 -17.86 -1.21
C GLU A 1 -8.25 -17.82 -1.30
N LYS A 2 -7.67 -17.36 -2.41
CA LYS A 2 -6.20 -17.22 -2.52
C LYS A 2 -5.85 -15.80 -2.08
N HIS A 3 -5.44 -15.63 -0.82
CA HIS A 3 -4.72 -14.42 -0.42
C HIS A 3 -3.44 -14.36 -1.26
N ASN A 4 -3.42 -13.51 -2.29
CA ASN A 4 -2.25 -13.31 -3.14
C ASN A 4 -1.15 -12.68 -2.29
N SER A 5 -0.23 -13.48 -1.76
CA SER A 5 0.87 -12.99 -0.92
C SER A 5 1.77 -12.02 -1.70
N LEU A 6 2.51 -11.17 -0.97
CA LEU A 6 3.48 -10.25 -1.57
C LEU A 6 4.48 -10.96 -2.51
N GLY A 7 4.89 -12.19 -2.16
CA GLY A 7 5.77 -13.01 -2.99
C GLY A 7 5.13 -13.41 -4.32
N GLN A 8 3.84 -13.73 -4.32
CA GLN A 8 3.10 -14.06 -5.54
C GLN A 8 2.92 -12.84 -6.44
N TRP A 9 2.58 -11.68 -5.86
CA TRP A 9 2.52 -10.41 -6.60
C TRP A 9 3.86 -10.10 -7.28
N LEU A 10 4.97 -10.30 -6.57
CA LEU A 10 6.30 -10.06 -7.10
C LEU A 10 6.62 -10.99 -8.27
N GLU A 11 6.29 -12.28 -8.16
CA GLU A 11 6.50 -13.26 -9.24
C GLU A 11 5.70 -12.88 -10.50
N GLU A 12 4.41 -12.56 -10.34
CA GLU A 12 3.55 -12.13 -11.45
C GLU A 12 4.08 -10.86 -12.13
N ARG A 13 4.63 -9.93 -11.35
CA ARG A 13 5.21 -8.69 -11.89
C ARG A 13 6.49 -8.95 -12.67
N LEU A 14 7.37 -9.81 -12.15
CA LEU A 14 8.59 -10.22 -12.84
C LEU A 14 8.30 -10.90 -14.18
N GLN A 15 7.30 -11.79 -14.20
CA GLN A 15 6.88 -12.46 -15.43
C GLN A 15 6.32 -11.48 -16.47
N ARG A 16 5.49 -10.53 -16.04
CA ARG A 16 4.90 -9.51 -16.93
C ARG A 16 5.93 -8.59 -17.56
N GLU A 17 6.98 -8.25 -16.82
CA GLU A 17 8.04 -7.37 -17.31
C GLU A 17 9.25 -8.13 -17.89
N HIS A 18 9.19 -9.46 -17.98
CA HIS A 18 10.28 -10.33 -18.43
C HIS A 18 11.61 -10.09 -17.70
N LEU A 19 11.54 -9.76 -16.40
CA LEU A 19 12.70 -9.47 -15.58
C LEU A 19 13.13 -10.70 -14.78
N SER A 20 14.44 -10.98 -14.79
CA SER A 20 15.03 -11.88 -13.79
C SER A 20 15.05 -11.21 -12.41
N GLY A 21 15.05 -12.03 -11.35
CA GLY A 21 15.13 -11.51 -9.98
C GLY A 21 16.37 -10.64 -9.72
N ARG A 22 17.48 -10.87 -10.44
CA ARG A 22 18.68 -10.01 -10.39
C ARG A 22 18.47 -8.67 -11.07
N GLN A 23 17.82 -8.65 -12.24
CA GLN A 23 17.51 -7.40 -12.95
C GLN A 23 16.53 -6.54 -12.16
N ALA A 24 15.53 -7.16 -11.54
CA ALA A 24 14.60 -6.46 -10.65
C ALA A 24 15.31 -5.91 -9.41
N ALA A 25 16.15 -6.71 -8.74
CA ALA A 25 16.95 -6.24 -7.60
C ALA A 25 17.78 -4.99 -7.97
N ALA A 26 18.46 -5.02 -9.11
CA ALA A 26 19.24 -3.88 -9.61
C ALA A 26 18.36 -2.66 -9.93
N ARG A 27 17.20 -2.87 -10.55
CA ARG A 27 16.26 -1.80 -10.91
C ARG A 27 15.63 -1.12 -9.70
N ILE A 28 15.35 -1.88 -8.65
CA ILE A 28 14.63 -1.40 -7.45
C ILE A 28 15.62 -0.88 -6.38
N GLY A 29 16.93 -1.12 -6.56
CA GLY A 29 17.95 -0.79 -5.56
C GLY A 29 17.87 -1.70 -4.33
N LEU A 30 17.47 -2.96 -4.51
CA LEU A 30 17.41 -3.98 -3.46
C LEU A 30 18.47 -5.05 -3.67
N SER A 31 18.79 -5.79 -2.61
CA SER A 31 19.69 -6.94 -2.72
C SER A 31 18.95 -8.13 -3.36
N HIS A 32 19.69 -8.97 -4.08
CA HIS A 32 19.15 -10.22 -4.61
C HIS A 32 18.62 -11.14 -3.50
N ALA A 33 19.25 -11.12 -2.32
CA ALA A 33 18.79 -11.86 -1.14
C ALA A 33 17.42 -11.36 -0.66
N THR A 34 17.19 -10.04 -0.65
CA THR A 34 15.91 -9.44 -0.28
C THR A 34 14.79 -9.86 -1.24
N ILE A 35 15.04 -9.86 -2.56
CA ILE A 35 14.06 -10.34 -3.54
C ILE A 35 13.75 -11.83 -3.35
N ALA A 36 14.77 -12.65 -3.10
CA ALA A 36 14.58 -14.08 -2.84
C ALA A 36 13.82 -14.36 -1.54
N ASP A 37 14.04 -13.55 -0.50
CA ASP A 37 13.36 -13.66 0.79
C ASP A 37 11.87 -13.32 0.65
N ILE A 38 11.53 -12.24 -0.06
CA ILE A 38 10.14 -11.85 -0.33
C ILE A 38 9.40 -12.95 -1.11
N ARG A 39 10.04 -13.57 -2.11
CA ARG A 39 9.45 -14.70 -2.87
C ARG A 39 9.13 -15.91 -2.00
N LYS A 40 9.93 -16.14 -0.95
CA LYS A 40 9.71 -17.23 0.02
C LYS A 40 8.66 -16.89 1.09
N GLY A 41 8.09 -15.69 1.04
CA GLY A 41 7.12 -15.21 2.04
C GLY A 41 7.77 -14.53 3.24
N GLY A 42 9.01 -14.07 3.12
CA GLY A 42 9.64 -13.19 4.10
C GLY A 42 8.83 -11.90 4.29
N ARG A 43 8.97 -11.27 5.47
CA ARG A 43 8.29 -10.02 5.81
C ARG A 43 9.23 -8.83 5.59
N PRO A 44 9.22 -8.20 4.41
CA PRO A 44 10.06 -7.03 4.17
C PRO A 44 9.62 -5.84 5.01
N SER A 45 10.53 -4.90 5.26
CA SER A 45 10.20 -3.64 5.93
C SER A 45 9.30 -2.74 5.06
N PRO A 46 8.56 -1.78 5.65
CA PRO A 46 7.79 -0.80 4.90
C PRO A 46 8.64 0.01 3.91
N GLU A 47 9.90 0.30 4.25
CA GLU A 47 10.83 0.97 3.33
C GLU A 47 11.12 0.11 2.09
N THR A 48 11.28 -1.20 2.26
CA THR A 48 11.48 -2.14 1.15
C THR A 48 10.24 -2.19 0.25
N ILE A 49 9.06 -2.14 0.85
CA ILE A 49 7.77 -2.08 0.12
C ILE A 49 7.66 -0.79 -0.70
N ARG A 50 8.08 0.34 -0.14
CA ARG A 50 8.10 1.62 -0.88
C ARG A 50 9.06 1.58 -2.06
N LYS A 51 10.25 0.98 -1.89
CA LYS A 51 11.20 0.78 -3.01
C LYS A 51 10.58 -0.10 -4.10
N LEU A 52 9.93 -1.20 -3.74
CA LEU A 52 9.18 -2.05 -4.68
C LEU A 52 8.13 -1.25 -5.44
N ALA A 53 7.32 -0.46 -4.74
CA ALA A 53 6.29 0.36 -5.36
C ALA A 53 6.85 1.40 -6.31
N GLN A 54 7.95 2.08 -5.96
CA GLN A 54 8.63 3.03 -6.83
C GLN A 54 9.21 2.35 -8.07
N GLY A 55 9.90 1.21 -7.89
CA GLY A 55 10.54 0.48 -8.98
C GLY A 55 9.57 -0.10 -10.03
N PHE A 56 8.35 -0.45 -9.59
CA PHE A 56 7.34 -1.08 -10.45
C PHE A 56 6.13 -0.20 -10.79
N GLY A 57 5.83 0.82 -9.98
CA GLY A 57 4.67 1.70 -10.11
C GLY A 57 5.00 3.11 -10.62
N GLY A 58 6.28 3.50 -10.66
CA GLY A 58 6.70 4.83 -11.09
C GLY A 58 6.47 5.93 -10.04
N ASP A 59 6.72 7.18 -10.42
CA ASP A 59 6.70 8.35 -9.52
C ASP A 59 5.34 9.06 -9.39
N ASP A 60 4.30 8.54 -10.03
CA ASP A 60 2.98 9.19 -10.10
C ASP A 60 1.94 8.54 -9.16
N LYS A 61 0.65 8.87 -9.36
CA LYS A 61 -0.47 8.31 -8.59
C LYS A 61 -0.55 6.78 -8.65
N GLN A 62 0.01 6.14 -9.69
CA GLN A 62 0.06 4.68 -9.80
C GLN A 62 1.04 4.09 -8.78
N GLY A 63 2.17 4.76 -8.52
CA GLY A 63 3.13 4.37 -7.49
C GLY A 63 2.52 4.30 -6.10
N LEU A 64 1.70 5.30 -5.74
CA LEU A 64 1.00 5.33 -4.45
C LEU A 64 -0.04 4.22 -4.30
N ALA A 65 -0.80 3.93 -5.37
CA ALA A 65 -1.78 2.84 -5.36
C ALA A 65 -1.08 1.47 -5.24
N VAL A 66 0.07 1.30 -5.91
CA VAL A 66 0.89 0.10 -5.78
C VAL A 66 1.45 0.00 -4.35
N GLU A 67 1.97 1.08 -3.76
CA GLU A 67 2.48 1.07 -2.39
C GLU A 67 1.40 0.63 -1.40
N ASP A 68 0.19 1.18 -1.48
CA ASP A 68 -0.91 0.84 -0.59
C ASP A 68 -1.26 -0.65 -0.69
N ARG A 69 -1.39 -1.15 -1.92
CA ARG A 69 -1.65 -2.57 -2.18
C ARG A 69 -0.55 -3.46 -1.60
N LEU A 70 0.72 -3.12 -1.78
CA LEU A 70 1.83 -3.92 -1.25
C LEU A 70 1.90 -3.91 0.28
N LEU A 71 1.56 -2.79 0.92
CA LEU A 71 1.47 -2.70 2.38
C LEU A 71 0.36 -3.59 2.93
N VAL A 72 -0.77 -3.70 2.20
CA VAL A 72 -1.84 -4.65 2.51
C VAL A 72 -1.37 -6.09 2.36
N LEU A 73 -0.74 -6.43 1.23
CA LEU A 73 -0.24 -7.79 0.98
C LEU A 73 0.85 -8.24 1.95
N ALA A 74 1.58 -7.28 2.53
CA ALA A 74 2.59 -7.52 3.55
C ALA A 74 2.02 -7.56 4.98
N GLY A 75 0.72 -7.26 5.16
CA GLY A 75 0.05 -7.24 6.46
C GLY A 75 0.35 -6.01 7.33
N TYR A 76 0.92 -4.95 6.75
CA TYR A 76 1.10 -3.66 7.45
C TYR A 76 -0.17 -2.81 7.44
N ARG A 77 -1.12 -3.09 6.54
CA ARG A 77 -2.43 -2.46 6.46
C ARG A 77 -3.49 -3.53 6.27
N THR A 78 -4.67 -3.34 6.85
CA THR A 78 -5.87 -4.07 6.45
C THR A 78 -6.32 -3.55 5.09
N GLU A 79 -6.92 -4.41 4.25
CA GLU A 79 -7.49 -4.01 2.96
C GLU A 79 -8.35 -2.77 3.18
N ARG A 80 -7.89 -1.62 2.66
CA ARG A 80 -8.76 -0.48 2.46
C ARG A 80 -9.86 -0.98 1.53
N PRO A 81 -11.16 -0.79 1.82
CA PRO A 81 -12.19 -1.21 0.89
C PRO A 81 -11.93 -0.53 -0.45
N GLU A 82 -11.36 -1.27 -1.40
CA GLU A 82 -11.21 -0.86 -2.79
C GLU A 82 -12.60 -0.93 -3.40
N GLY A 83 -13.32 0.17 -3.24
CA GLY A 83 -14.48 0.55 -4.00
C GLY A 83 -14.45 2.07 -3.97
N GLU A 84 -14.93 2.71 -5.03
CA GLU A 84 -15.26 4.14 -5.08
C GLU A 84 -15.42 4.74 -3.68
N LEU A 85 -14.73 5.86 -3.40
CA LEU A 85 -15.01 6.70 -2.22
C LEU A 85 -16.53 6.65 -2.04
N SER A 86 -17.01 5.91 -1.03
CA SER A 86 -18.44 5.68 -0.93
C SER A 86 -19.09 7.05 -0.94
N GLU A 87 -20.29 7.20 -1.50
CA GLU A 87 -20.93 8.51 -1.57
C GLU A 87 -20.87 9.24 -0.21
N SER A 88 -21.01 8.48 0.88
CA SER A 88 -20.82 8.93 2.25
C SER A 88 -19.39 9.40 2.60
N MET A 89 -18.35 8.74 2.13
CA MET A 89 -16.95 9.17 2.31
C MET A 89 -16.62 10.40 1.45
N ALA A 90 -17.11 10.47 0.20
CA ALA A 90 -16.93 11.63 -0.66
C ALA A 90 -17.61 12.87 -0.04
N GLU A 91 -18.85 12.69 0.43
CA GLU A 91 -19.61 13.73 1.12
C GLU A 91 -18.93 14.17 2.42
N LEU A 92 -18.38 13.24 3.20
CA LEU A 92 -17.63 13.55 4.40
C LEU A 92 -16.38 14.39 4.08
N MET A 93 -15.63 14.03 3.04
CA MET A 93 -14.45 14.79 2.62
C MET A 93 -14.80 16.21 2.18
N ASP A 94 -15.90 16.40 1.45
CA ASP A 94 -16.37 17.73 1.04
C ASP A 94 -16.86 18.59 2.21
N ARG A 95 -17.37 17.98 3.28
CA ARG A 95 -17.72 18.67 4.53
C ARG A 95 -16.47 19.04 5.33
N ILE A 96 -15.53 18.10 5.50
CA ILE A 96 -14.28 18.30 6.24
C ILE A 96 -13.42 19.42 5.61
N ARG A 97 -13.43 19.57 4.29
CA ARG A 97 -12.72 20.67 3.59
C ARG A 97 -13.15 22.07 4.03
N LYS A 98 -14.34 22.22 4.62
CA LYS A 98 -14.87 23.51 5.09
C LYS A 98 -14.49 23.82 6.54
N PHE A 99 -13.81 22.90 7.22
CA PHE A 99 -13.55 23.00 8.65
C PHE A 99 -12.26 23.78 8.90
N ASP A 100 -12.24 24.53 9.99
CA ASP A 100 -11.03 25.16 10.50
C ASP A 100 -10.24 24.20 11.42
N GLU A 101 -9.02 24.61 11.79
CA GLU A 101 -8.11 23.79 12.58
C GLU A 101 -8.71 23.34 13.95
N PRO A 102 -9.41 24.20 14.72
CA PRO A 102 -10.15 23.76 15.91
C PRO A 102 -11.21 22.70 15.61
N GLN A 103 -12.01 22.87 14.56
CA GLN A 103 -13.06 21.92 14.17
C GLN A 103 -12.48 20.58 13.72
N LEU A 104 -11.36 20.60 12.99
CA LEU A 104 -10.64 19.39 12.60
C LEU A 104 -10.17 18.59 13.83
N LYS A 105 -9.62 19.27 14.85
CA LYS A 105 -9.22 18.61 16.10
C LYS A 105 -10.37 17.95 16.83
N ILE A 106 -11.55 18.57 16.82
CA ILE A 106 -12.76 17.98 17.41
C ILE A 106 -13.18 16.74 16.61
N MET A 107 -13.17 16.83 15.27
CA MET A 107 -13.50 15.69 14.42
C MET A 107 -12.55 14.51 14.59
N THR A 108 -11.24 14.77 14.76
CA THR A 108 -10.27 13.72 15.04
C THR A 108 -10.62 12.98 16.33
N ARG A 109 -10.87 13.72 17.42
CA ARG A 109 -11.27 13.12 18.71
C ARG A 109 -12.57 12.34 18.62
N PHE A 110 -13.51 12.82 17.81
CA PHE A 110 -14.77 12.12 17.59
C PHE A 110 -14.58 10.82 16.81
N ALA A 111 -13.71 10.83 15.80
CA ALA A 111 -13.34 9.62 15.08
C ALA A 111 -12.63 8.61 16.01
N ASP A 112 -11.72 9.07 16.86
CA ASP A 112 -11.04 8.24 17.87
C ASP A 112 -12.08 7.57 18.79
N PHE A 113 -13.05 8.34 19.29
CA PHE A 113 -14.14 7.80 20.11
C PHE A 113 -14.97 6.74 19.38
N LEU A 114 -15.34 6.96 18.12
CA LEU A 114 -16.10 5.97 17.34
C LEU A 114 -15.32 4.66 17.14
N ILE A 115 -14.00 4.74 16.97
CA ILE A 115 -13.12 3.58 16.87
C ILE A 115 -13.06 2.81 18.18
N GLU A 116 -13.06 3.50 19.33
CA GLU A 116 -13.04 2.85 20.64
C GLU A 116 -14.33 2.09 20.98
N ILE A 117 -15.48 2.50 20.43
CA ILE A 117 -16.79 1.89 20.73
C ILE A 117 -17.29 0.89 19.68
N SER A 118 -16.56 0.72 18.57
CA SER A 118 -16.89 -0.23 17.48
C SER A 118 -16.21 -1.58 17.68
#